data_AF-A0A6M1SY15-F1
#
_entry.id   AF-A0A6M1SY15-F1
#
_cell.length_a   1.000
_cell.length_b   1.000
_cell.length_c   1.000
_cell.angle_alpha   90.00
_cell.angle_beta   90.00
_cell.angle_gamma   90.00
#
_symmetry.space_group_name_H-M   'P 1'
#
loop_
_entity.id
_entity.type
_entity.pdbx_description
1 polymer ?
#
loop_
_entity_poly.entity_id
_entity_poly.type
_entity_poly.pdbx_seq_one_letter_code
_entity_poly.pdbx_strand_id
1 'polypeptide(L)' 'MPRYDVERFGAAPRASPRQSDVLIVAGTLTNKMALLCARSTTRCRSRATSFHGSCANGGGYCHYSYSVVRGCDRVLPVDV' A
#
# COMPACT_ATOMS: atom_id res chain seq x y z
N MET A 1 -15.94 24.17 1.11
CA MET A 1 -14.83 23.46 1.76
C MET A 1 -14.98 21.96 1.52
N PRO A 2 -13.93 21.25 1.08
CA PRO A 2 -13.95 19.79 1.04
C PRO A 2 -14.14 19.21 2.44
N ARG A 3 -14.91 18.12 2.57
CA ARG A 3 -15.23 17.50 3.88
C ARG A 3 -14.03 16.82 4.53
N TYR A 4 -13.13 16.27 3.72
CA TYR A 4 -11.92 15.61 4.16
C TYR A 4 -10.75 16.18 3.37
N ASP A 5 -9.85 16.85 4.08
CA ASP A 5 -8.67 17.46 3.51
C ASP A 5 -7.45 16.93 4.27
N VAL A 6 -6.67 16.10 3.58
CA VAL A 6 -5.47 15.45 4.14
C VAL A 6 -4.30 16.45 4.21
N GLU A 7 -4.33 17.50 3.39
CA GLU A 7 -3.27 18.52 3.35
C GLU A 7 -3.27 19.36 4.63
N ARG A 8 -4.42 19.50 5.31
CA ARG A 8 -4.51 20.13 6.63
C ARG A 8 -3.66 19.43 7.69
N PHE A 9 -3.44 18.12 7.55
CA PHE A 9 -2.60 17.33 8.44
C PHE A 9 -1.14 17.28 7.99
N GLY A 10 -0.76 18.07 6.97
CA GLY A 10 0.59 18.08 6.41
C GLY A 10 0.90 16.86 5.52
N ALA A 11 -0.10 16.04 5.20
CA ALA A 11 0.05 14.89 4.33
C ALA A 11 -0.39 15.24 2.91
N ALA A 12 0.53 15.18 1.95
CA ALA A 12 0.26 15.42 0.54
C ALA A 12 0.67 14.20 -0.29
N PRO A 13 -0.20 13.67 -1.18
CA PRO A 13 0.14 12.54 -2.02
C PRO A 13 1.26 12.92 -2.99
N ARG A 14 2.40 12.23 -2.89
CA ARG A 14 3.51 12.38 -3.83
C ARG A 14 3.51 11.22 -4.81
N ALA A 15 3.57 11.53 -6.11
CA ALA A 15 3.57 10.51 -7.16
C ALA A 15 4.87 9.69 -7.20
N SER A 16 5.98 10.28 -6.77
CA SER A 16 7.28 9.60 -6.81
C SER A 16 7.58 8.92 -5.47
N PRO A 17 7.88 7.60 -5.46
CA PRO A 17 8.18 6.89 -4.21
C PRO A 17 9.48 7.36 -3.56
N ARG A 18 10.40 8.00 -4.30
CA ARG A 18 11.66 8.53 -3.73
C ARG A 18 11.46 9.72 -2.79
N GLN A 19 10.35 10.45 -2.93
CA GLN A 19 10.04 11.65 -2.15
C GLN A 19 8.96 11.40 -1.09
N SER A 20 8.41 10.20 -1.01
CA SER A 20 7.39 9.84 -0.03
C SER A 20 8.01 9.22 1.22
N ASP A 21 7.47 9.57 2.39
CA ASP A 21 7.86 8.98 3.68
C ASP A 21 6.95 7.82 4.12
N VAL A 22 5.74 7.73 3.55
CA VAL A 22 4.73 6.71 3.84
C VAL A 22 4.24 6.07 2.54
N LEU A 23 4.16 4.74 2.52
CA LEU A 23 3.55 3.99 1.42
C LEU A 23 2.18 3.45 1.86
N ILE A 24 1.13 3.83 1.13
CA ILE A 24 -0.23 3.35 1.39
C ILE A 24 -0.63 2.35 0.31
N VAL A 25 -0.90 1.10 0.72
CA VAL A 25 -1.44 0.07 -0.18
C VAL A 25 -2.97 0.05 -0.05
N ALA A 26 -3.63 0.79 -0.94
CA ALA A 26 -5.09 0.92 -0.95
C ALA A 26 -5.71 -0.02 -2.00
N GLY A 27 -5.86 -1.30 -1.66
CA GLY A 27 -6.57 -2.26 -2.50
C GLY A 27 -5.94 -3.65 -2.59
N THR A 28 -6.47 -4.46 -3.50
CA THR A 28 -6.03 -5.85 -3.69
C THR A 28 -4.68 -5.91 -4.41
N LEU A 29 -3.76 -6.71 -3.86
CA LEU A 29 -2.46 -6.94 -4.47
C LEU A 29 -2.48 -8.25 -5.28
N THR A 30 -2.14 -8.16 -6.56
CA THR A 30 -2.08 -9.31 -7.47
C THR A 30 -0.68 -9.89 -7.56
N ASN A 31 -0.58 -11.18 -7.89
CA ASN A 31 0.71 -11.89 -8.02
C ASN A 31 1.65 -11.20 -9.02
N LYS A 32 1.11 -10.62 -10.10
CA LYS A 32 1.89 -9.87 -11.10
C LYS A 32 2.44 -8.55 -10.55
N MET A 33 1.70 -7.89 -9.65
CA MET A 33 2.06 -6.59 -9.10
C MET A 33 2.99 -6.69 -7.88
N ALA A 34 3.04 -7.85 -7.22
CA ALA A 34 3.81 -8.07 -5.99
C ALA A 34 5.27 -7.61 -6.08
N LEU A 35 5.97 -7.98 -7.15
CA LEU A 35 7.37 -7.60 -7.33
C LEU A 35 7.54 -6.09 -7.51
N LEU A 36 6.60 -5.43 -8.18
CA LEU A 36 6.66 -3.99 -8.39
C LEU A 36 6.42 -3.23 -7.08
N CYS A 37 5.50 -3.71 -6.25
CA CYS A 37 5.26 -3.17 -4.91
C CYS A 37 6.50 -3.31 -4.01
N ALA A 38 7.15 -4.48 -4.00
CA ALA A 38 8.41 -4.66 -3.27
C ALA A 38 9.50 -3.68 -3.74
N ARG A 39 9.62 -3.46 -5.05
CA ARG A 39 10.58 -2.50 -5.64
C ARG A 39 10.24 -1.05 -5.32
N SER A 40 8.95 -0.69 -5.23
CA SER A 40 8.57 0.66 -4.82
C SER A 40 8.96 0.92 -3.37
N THR A 41 8.80 -0.06 -2.48
CA THR A 41 9.18 0.08 -1.07
C THR A 41 10.68 0.18 -0.88
N THR A 42 11.50 -0.55 -1.63
CA THR A 42 12.97 -0.42 -1.54
C THR A 42 13.50 0.89 -2.14
N ARG A 43 12.80 1.46 -3.13
CA ARG A 43 13.13 2.77 -3.72
C ARG A 43 12.62 3.93 -2.88
N CYS A 44 11.58 3.68 -2.08
CA CYS A 44 11.05 4.60 -1.10
C CYS A 44 11.95 4.57 0.13
N ARG A 45 12.23 5.72 0.73
CA ARG A 45 12.78 5.76 2.10
C ARG A 45 11.62 5.68 3.10
N SER A 46 10.59 4.90 2.79
CA SER A 46 9.39 4.81 3.60
C SER A 46 9.76 4.22 4.95
N ARG A 47 9.44 4.98 6.00
CA ARG A 47 9.55 4.52 7.39
C ARG A 47 8.30 3.80 7.86
N ALA A 48 7.19 3.96 7.14
CA ALA A 48 5.92 3.32 7.45
C ALA A 48 5.21 2.81 6.19
N THR A 49 4.72 1.58 6.22
CA THR A 49 3.81 0.99 5.22
C THR A 49 2.45 0.73 5.87
N SER A 50 1.39 1.32 5.31
CA SER A 50 0.03 1.17 5.83
C SER A 50 -0.88 0.49 4.82
N PHE A 51 -1.68 -0.48 5.28
CA PHE A 51 -2.61 -1.22 4.43
C PHE A 51 -4.05 -0.75 4.61
N HIS A 52 -4.70 -0.42 3.51
CA HIS A 52 -6.07 0.06 3.52
C HIS A 52 -7.00 -0.95 2.85
N GLY A 53 -7.87 -1.55 3.66
CA GLY A 53 -8.94 -2.45 3.25
C GLY A 53 -8.63 -3.93 3.51
N SER A 54 -9.70 -4.73 3.65
CA SER A 54 -9.60 -6.17 3.89
C SER A 54 -8.83 -6.91 2.79
N CYS A 55 -8.85 -6.39 1.57
CA CYS A 55 -8.12 -6.92 0.41
C CYS A 55 -6.59 -6.83 0.57
N ALA A 56 -6.07 -5.74 1.15
CA ALA A 56 -4.64 -5.56 1.35
C ALA A 56 -4.14 -6.41 2.53
N ASN A 57 -4.92 -6.52 3.60
CA ASN A 57 -4.53 -7.24 4.82
C ASN A 57 -4.45 -8.76 4.60
N GLY A 58 -5.43 -9.33 3.88
CA GLY A 58 -5.53 -10.79 3.76
C GLY A 58 -6.19 -11.25 2.48
N GLY A 59 -6.09 -10.49 1.37
CA GLY A 59 -6.77 -10.83 0.12
C GLY A 59 -8.28 -10.56 0.10
N GLY A 60 -8.89 -10.33 1.27
CA GLY A 60 -10.26 -9.85 1.44
C GLY A 60 -11.27 -10.69 0.67
N TYR A 61 -12.16 -10.01 -0.04
CA TYR A 61 -13.19 -10.65 -0.88
C TYR A 61 -12.60 -11.63 -1.92
N CYS A 62 -11.38 -11.36 -2.39
CA CYS A 62 -10.71 -12.15 -3.42
C CYS A 62 -9.77 -13.22 -2.86
N HIS A 63 -9.79 -13.53 -1.55
CA HIS A 63 -8.79 -14.37 -0.88
C HIS A 63 -8.54 -15.74 -1.53
N TYR A 64 -9.57 -16.35 -2.14
CA TYR A 64 -9.47 -17.66 -2.81
C TYR A 64 -9.20 -17.58 -4.32
N SER A 65 -9.05 -16.39 -4.88
CA SER A 65 -8.74 -16.23 -6.30
C SER A 65 -7.27 -16.53 -6.60
N TYR A 66 -7.01 -17.08 -7.78
CA TYR A 66 -5.68 -17.55 -8.20
C TYR A 66 -4.67 -16.42 -8.45
N SER A 67 -5.17 -15.21 -8.69
CA SER A 67 -4.36 -14.08 -9.14
C SER A 67 -3.96 -13.11 -8.02
N VAL A 68 -4.47 -13.31 -6.79
CA VAL A 68 -4.22 -12.41 -5.67
C VAL A 68 -3.27 -12.99 -4.64
N VAL A 69 -2.52 -12.10 -4.01
CA VAL A 69 -1.72 -12.43 -2.84
C VAL A 69 -2.63 -12.40 -1.61
N ARG A 70 -2.51 -13.41 -0.76
CA ARG A 70 -3.28 -13.57 0.49
C ARG A 70 -2.72 -12.67 1.61
N GLY A 71 -2.64 -11.37 1.33
CA GLY A 71 -2.09 -10.35 2.22
C GLY A 71 -0.79 -9.74 1.71
N CYS A 72 -0.71 -8.40 1.76
CA CYS A 72 0.48 -7.66 1.38
C CYS A 72 1.65 -7.85 2.38
N ASP A 73 1.36 -8.35 3.59
CA ASP A 73 2.33 -8.66 4.66
C ASP A 73 3.41 -9.65 4.20
N ARG A 74 3.07 -10.51 3.24
CA ARG A 74 4.02 -11.48 2.67
C ARG A 74 5.07 -10.85 1.75
N VAL A 75 4.82 -9.63 1.29
CA VAL A 75 5.63 -8.95 0.27
C VAL A 75 6.32 -7.72 0.84
N LEU A 76 5.65 -7.03 1.77
CA LEU A 76 6.07 -5.76 2.35
C LEU A 76 5.98 -5.83 3.88
N PRO A 77 6.96 -5.27 4.60
CA PRO A 77 6.83 -5.09 6.05
C PRO A 77 5.68 -4.11 6.32
N VAL A 78 4.80 -4.48 7.26
CA VAL A 78 3.57 -3.74 7.59
C VAL A 78 3.74 -3.06 8.94
N ASP A 79 3.33 -1.80 9.01
CA ASP A 79 3.30 -1.07 10.28
C ASP A 79 1.87 -0.90 10.81
N VAL A 80 0.90 -0.59 9.93
CA VAL A 80 -0.52 -0.33 10.28
C VAL A 80 -1.49 -0.97 9.30
#